data_AF-A0A833H2Z7-F1
#
_entry.id   AF-A0A833H2Z7-F1
#
_cell.length_a   1.000
_cell.length_b   1.000
_cell.length_c   1.000
_cell.angle_alpha   90.00
_cell.angle_beta   90.00
_cell.angle_gamma   90.00
#
_symmetry.space_group_name_H-M   'P 1'
#
loop_
_entity.id
_entity.type
_entity.pdbx_description
1 polymer ?
#
loop_
_entity_poly.entity_id
_entity_poly.type
_entity_poly.pdbx_seq_one_letter_code
_entity_poly.pdbx_strand_id
1 'polypeptide(L)'
;MRKLGYFALVALFCAAHGVEAVTYKLFVHGRSGENHCQTLSTVNDGTSDHNNYWGGAVTGLTNVRYVGFDGTKSGGAYSWSTCGAQKQLHDAVRVFCTGSNSCEIYTHSTGGLVAAAYFGQNNPSGVNISRIQLLASAAGGSELADFSTSYLAWLGFDTLGGALDQSVSTNGARLGFNHNNSNGRTYYTTSGEGSDYLNVTSPLLPGKDDGVLANHSLCNINQVADVGVSCSRGNGRLTESYACGFLWLSTCYKYHYRWTPYYTVYQGGGSHSHSDAKADYNRR
;
A
#
# COMPACT_ATOMS: atom_id res chain seq x y z
N MET A 1 50.13 -40.41 9.86
CA MET A 1 48.94 -39.65 10.29
C MET A 1 48.82 -38.24 9.69
N ARG A 2 49.70 -37.79 8.78
CA ARG A 2 49.70 -36.43 8.22
C ARG A 2 48.88 -36.23 6.93
N LYS A 3 48.32 -37.31 6.35
CA LYS A 3 47.55 -37.27 5.09
C LYS A 3 46.02 -37.26 5.29
N LEU A 4 45.55 -37.44 6.52
CA LEU A 4 44.12 -37.40 6.87
C LEU A 4 43.59 -35.98 7.13
N GLY A 5 44.46 -35.01 7.45
CA GLY A 5 44.05 -33.63 7.74
C GLY A 5 43.63 -32.83 6.51
N TYR A 6 44.17 -33.15 5.33
CA TYR A 6 43.86 -32.41 4.09
C TYR A 6 42.50 -32.78 3.48
N PHE A 7 42.03 -34.03 3.68
CA PHE A 7 40.70 -34.44 3.20
C PHE A 7 39.56 -33.88 4.06
N ALA A 8 39.79 -33.66 5.35
CA ALA A 8 38.78 -33.06 6.24
C ALA A 8 38.54 -31.57 5.95
N LEU A 9 39.56 -30.83 5.53
CA LEU A 9 39.47 -29.40 5.21
C LEU A 9 38.76 -29.13 3.87
N VAL A 10 38.88 -30.02 2.89
CA VAL A 10 38.17 -29.91 1.60
C VAL A 10 36.70 -30.33 1.74
N ALA A 11 36.40 -31.35 2.57
CA ALA A 11 35.03 -31.76 2.84
C ALA A 11 34.22 -30.69 3.62
N LEU A 12 34.87 -29.88 4.46
CA LEU A 12 34.21 -28.79 5.18
C LEU A 12 33.86 -27.59 4.27
N PHE A 13 34.59 -27.38 3.17
CA PHE A 13 34.29 -26.33 2.19
C PHE A 13 33.16 -26.70 1.21
N CYS A 14 32.89 -27.99 1.01
CA CYS A 14 31.80 -28.46 0.14
C CYS A 14 30.45 -28.59 0.87
N ALA A 15 30.39 -28.44 2.20
CA ALA A 15 29.14 -28.48 2.96
C ALA A 15 28.41 -27.11 3.03
N ALA A 16 29.01 -26.05 2.48
CA ALA A 16 28.34 -24.76 2.29
C ALA A 16 27.45 -24.78 1.03
N HIS A 17 26.48 -25.70 1.00
CA HIS A 17 25.39 -25.62 0.02
C HIS A 17 24.60 -24.36 0.34
N GLY A 18 24.57 -23.45 -0.63
CA GLY A 18 24.26 -22.04 -0.47
C GLY A 18 22.93 -21.78 0.23
N VAL A 19 22.96 -20.86 1.21
CA VAL A 19 21.79 -20.06 1.53
C VAL A 19 21.63 -19.09 0.36
N GLU A 20 20.93 -19.52 -0.69
CA GLU A 20 20.63 -18.63 -1.80
C GLU A 20 19.75 -17.48 -1.28
N ALA A 21 20.17 -16.25 -1.57
CA ALA A 21 19.39 -15.06 -1.26
C ALA A 21 18.09 -15.10 -2.07
N VAL A 22 16.94 -15.10 -1.38
CA VAL A 22 15.63 -15.09 -2.03
C VAL A 22 15.04 -13.68 -1.96
N THR A 23 14.52 -13.19 -3.09
CA THR A 23 13.65 -12.00 -3.11
C THR A 23 12.20 -12.42 -3.01
N TYR A 24 11.59 -12.18 -1.84
CA TYR A 24 10.17 -12.38 -1.60
C TYR A 24 9.35 -11.18 -2.09
N LYS A 25 8.14 -11.47 -2.59
CA LYS A 25 7.18 -10.44 -3.00
C LYS A 25 6.02 -10.48 -2.02
N LEU A 26 5.99 -9.51 -1.11
CA LEU A 26 4.98 -9.42 -0.07
C LEU A 26 3.76 -8.68 -0.63
N PHE A 27 2.60 -9.31 -0.63
CA PHE A 27 1.34 -8.74 -1.09
C PHE A 27 0.44 -8.43 0.10
N VAL A 28 0.45 -7.17 0.53
CA VAL A 28 -0.31 -6.69 1.69
C VAL A 28 -1.70 -6.27 1.23
N HIS A 29 -2.72 -6.96 1.75
CA HIS A 29 -4.09 -6.63 1.39
C HIS A 29 -4.55 -5.28 1.99
N GLY A 30 -5.71 -4.83 1.55
CA GLY A 30 -6.37 -3.62 2.03
C GLY A 30 -7.72 -3.92 2.64
N ARG A 31 -8.62 -2.94 2.67
CA ARG A 31 -9.92 -3.07 3.33
C ARG A 31 -10.70 -4.27 2.77
N SER A 32 -11.21 -5.12 3.66
CA SER A 32 -12.03 -6.28 3.31
C SER A 32 -13.01 -6.63 4.42
N GLY A 33 -14.22 -7.06 4.01
CA GLY A 33 -15.25 -7.61 4.88
C GLY A 33 -14.83 -8.88 5.62
N GLU A 34 -13.81 -9.56 5.11
CA GLU A 34 -13.35 -10.86 5.60
C GLU A 34 -12.03 -10.73 6.37
N ASN A 35 -11.78 -11.70 7.25
CA ASN A 35 -10.51 -11.79 7.96
C ASN A 35 -9.46 -12.46 7.06
N HIS A 36 -8.39 -11.74 6.68
CA HIS A 36 -7.32 -12.31 5.84
C HIS A 36 -6.10 -12.77 6.66
N CYS A 37 -6.15 -12.65 7.98
CA CYS A 37 -5.03 -12.98 8.87
C CYS A 37 -4.57 -14.43 8.72
N GLN A 38 -3.25 -14.62 8.62
CA GLN A 38 -2.59 -15.91 8.71
C GLN A 38 -1.43 -15.85 9.71
N THR A 39 -0.96 -17.02 10.16
CA THR A 39 0.29 -17.10 10.92
C THR A 39 1.48 -16.99 9.96
N LEU A 40 2.39 -16.05 10.24
CA LEU A 40 3.63 -15.87 9.50
C LEU A 40 4.80 -16.07 10.46
N SER A 41 5.34 -17.29 10.53
CA SER A 41 6.43 -17.67 11.44
C SER A 41 7.66 -18.19 10.70
N THR A 42 7.48 -18.69 9.48
CA THR A 42 8.53 -19.28 8.66
C THR A 42 8.42 -18.80 7.22
N VAL A 43 9.50 -18.95 6.45
CA VAL A 43 9.52 -18.58 5.04
C VAL A 43 8.53 -19.36 4.17
N ASN A 44 7.93 -20.45 4.68
CA ASN A 44 6.95 -21.27 3.96
C ASN A 44 5.50 -20.83 4.15
N ASP A 45 5.25 -19.85 5.03
CA ASP A 45 3.91 -19.36 5.33
C ASP A 45 3.43 -18.33 4.29
N GLY A 46 2.14 -17.98 4.30
CA GLY A 46 1.58 -16.94 3.44
C GLY A 46 1.63 -17.27 1.94
N THR A 47 1.73 -18.55 1.56
CA THR A 47 1.85 -18.96 0.14
C THR A 47 0.52 -18.96 -0.63
N SER A 48 -0.60 -18.78 0.05
CA SER A 48 -1.95 -18.73 -0.53
C SER A 48 -2.64 -17.42 -0.17
N ASP A 49 -3.44 -16.90 -1.10
CA ASP A 49 -4.28 -15.71 -0.90
C ASP A 49 -5.48 -16.08 -0.02
N HIS A 50 -5.31 -16.01 1.29
CA HIS A 50 -6.35 -16.38 2.26
C HIS A 50 -7.60 -15.54 2.03
N ASN A 51 -8.75 -16.20 1.89
CA ASN A 51 -10.02 -15.55 1.59
C ASN A 51 -9.99 -14.69 0.30
N ASN A 52 -9.09 -15.03 -0.63
CA ASN A 52 -9.11 -14.58 -2.03
C ASN A 52 -9.18 -13.05 -2.24
N TYR A 53 -8.45 -12.26 -1.43
CA TYR A 53 -8.48 -10.80 -1.57
C TYR A 53 -7.95 -10.32 -2.91
N TRP A 54 -6.85 -10.91 -3.37
CA TRP A 54 -6.19 -10.56 -4.62
C TRP A 54 -6.89 -11.17 -5.83
N GLY A 55 -7.78 -12.16 -5.64
CA GLY A 55 -8.72 -12.60 -6.67
C GLY A 55 -8.07 -13.14 -7.93
N GLY A 56 -6.85 -13.68 -7.82
CA GLY A 56 -6.06 -14.13 -8.97
C GLY A 56 -5.36 -13.02 -9.76
N ALA A 57 -5.39 -11.75 -9.32
CA ALA A 57 -4.67 -10.66 -9.98
C ALA A 57 -3.14 -10.86 -9.98
N VAL A 58 -2.61 -11.55 -8.96
CA VAL A 58 -1.18 -11.84 -8.83
C VAL A 58 -0.84 -13.10 -9.62
N THR A 59 -0.25 -12.91 -10.79
CA THR A 59 0.12 -13.99 -11.72
C THR A 59 1.58 -13.89 -12.18
N GLY A 60 2.16 -15.04 -12.53
CA GLY A 60 3.49 -15.12 -13.14
C GLY A 60 4.67 -14.76 -12.22
N LEU A 61 4.45 -14.68 -10.91
CA LEU A 61 5.47 -14.33 -9.92
C LEU A 61 5.89 -15.54 -9.09
N THR A 62 7.18 -15.62 -8.78
CA THR A 62 7.75 -16.55 -7.80
C THR A 62 7.96 -15.87 -6.44
N ASN A 63 8.02 -16.68 -5.38
CA ASN A 63 8.27 -16.26 -3.99
C ASN A 63 7.25 -15.22 -3.47
N VAL A 64 5.99 -15.37 -3.90
CA VAL A 64 4.87 -14.54 -3.45
C VAL A 64 4.48 -14.92 -2.03
N ARG A 65 4.25 -13.93 -1.17
CA ARG A 65 3.77 -14.08 0.19
C ARG A 65 2.63 -13.12 0.44
N TYR A 66 1.45 -13.63 0.76
CA TYR A 66 0.27 -12.84 1.08
C TYR A 66 0.32 -12.44 2.55
N VAL A 67 0.18 -11.15 2.81
CA VAL A 67 0.21 -10.56 4.14
C VAL A 67 -1.18 -10.02 4.43
N GLY A 68 -1.98 -10.86 5.08
CA GLY A 68 -3.35 -10.57 5.46
C GLY A 68 -3.50 -10.17 6.92
N PHE A 69 -4.53 -9.39 7.23
CA PHE A 69 -4.90 -8.96 8.58
C PHE A 69 -6.42 -8.96 8.77
N ASP A 70 -6.84 -8.81 10.02
CA ASP A 70 -8.24 -8.65 10.41
C ASP A 70 -8.53 -7.16 10.64
N GLY A 71 -9.35 -6.56 9.77
CA GLY A 71 -9.73 -5.15 9.85
C GLY A 71 -10.53 -4.79 11.11
N THR A 72 -11.14 -5.76 11.78
CA THR A 72 -11.97 -5.51 12.98
C THR A 72 -11.14 -5.30 14.25
N LYS A 73 -9.82 -5.53 14.18
CA LYS A 73 -8.96 -5.40 15.35
C LYS A 73 -8.85 -3.96 15.85
N SER A 74 -8.76 -3.82 17.18
CA SER A 74 -8.61 -2.51 17.84
C SER A 74 -7.40 -1.76 17.31
N GLY A 75 -7.60 -0.51 16.89
CA GLY A 75 -6.60 0.33 16.22
C GLY A 75 -6.60 0.24 14.69
N GLY A 76 -7.41 -0.63 14.07
CA GLY A 76 -7.58 -0.69 12.62
C GLY A 76 -6.26 -0.91 11.89
N ALA A 77 -5.95 -0.04 10.91
CA ALA A 77 -4.71 -0.08 10.15
C ALA A 77 -3.45 0.12 11.01
N TYR A 78 -3.58 0.66 12.21
CA TYR A 78 -2.49 0.87 13.18
C TYR A 78 -2.41 -0.25 14.25
N SER A 79 -3.23 -1.29 14.14
CA SER A 79 -3.33 -2.32 15.17
C SER A 79 -2.07 -3.20 15.28
N TRP A 80 -1.55 -3.30 16.51
CA TRP A 80 -0.48 -4.23 16.91
C TRP A 80 -0.98 -5.48 17.63
N SER A 81 -2.30 -5.63 17.76
CA SER A 81 -2.89 -6.83 18.36
C SER A 81 -2.65 -8.06 17.48
N THR A 82 -2.90 -9.26 18.01
CA THR A 82 -2.90 -10.50 17.21
C THR A 82 -3.85 -10.34 16.02
N CYS A 83 -3.37 -10.64 14.81
CA CYS A 83 -4.05 -10.38 13.53
C CYS A 83 -4.26 -8.90 13.16
N GLY A 84 -3.70 -7.96 13.92
CA GLY A 84 -3.71 -6.54 13.58
C GLY A 84 -2.79 -6.22 12.40
N ALA A 85 -3.15 -5.18 11.64
CA ALA A 85 -2.46 -4.83 10.39
C ALA A 85 -0.96 -4.53 10.55
N GLN A 86 -0.57 -3.77 11.57
CA GLN A 86 0.84 -3.46 11.82
C GLN A 86 1.61 -4.70 12.29
N LYS A 87 0.98 -5.52 13.14
CA LYS A 87 1.57 -6.77 13.62
C LYS A 87 1.83 -7.76 12.48
N GLN A 88 0.87 -7.92 11.57
CA GLN A 88 1.00 -8.81 10.42
C GLN A 88 2.10 -8.35 9.45
N LEU A 89 2.16 -7.06 9.14
CA LEU A 89 3.26 -6.53 8.33
C LEU A 89 4.61 -6.67 9.05
N HIS A 90 4.66 -6.42 10.35
CA HIS A 90 5.87 -6.62 11.13
C HIS A 90 6.38 -8.06 11.03
N ASP A 91 5.52 -9.03 11.27
CA ASP A 91 5.89 -10.45 11.25
C ASP A 91 6.36 -10.87 9.86
N ALA A 92 5.65 -10.45 8.81
CA ALA A 92 6.08 -10.67 7.44
C ALA A 92 7.47 -10.08 7.16
N VAL A 93 7.71 -8.82 7.55
CA VAL A 93 9.01 -8.16 7.35
C VAL A 93 10.13 -8.88 8.10
N ARG A 94 9.88 -9.38 9.31
CA ARG A 94 10.87 -10.12 10.09
C ARG A 94 11.17 -11.50 9.53
N VAL A 95 10.16 -12.21 9.05
CA VAL A 95 10.30 -13.56 8.51
C VAL A 95 10.94 -13.55 7.13
N PHE A 96 10.51 -12.66 6.23
CA PHE A 96 10.88 -12.74 4.81
C PHE A 96 12.00 -11.79 4.40
N CYS A 97 12.21 -10.67 5.10
CA CYS A 97 13.08 -9.59 4.62
C CYS A 97 14.41 -9.48 5.38
N THR A 98 14.79 -10.46 6.18
CA THR A 98 16.00 -10.44 7.03
C THR A 98 17.08 -11.40 6.52
N GLY A 99 18.29 -11.28 7.06
CA GLY A 99 19.42 -12.13 6.68
C GLY A 99 19.90 -11.83 5.25
N SER A 100 20.05 -12.86 4.43
CA SER A 100 20.38 -12.73 3.00
C SER A 100 19.16 -12.48 2.10
N ASN A 101 17.94 -12.63 2.62
CA ASN A 101 16.73 -12.42 1.84
C ASN A 101 16.44 -10.92 1.65
N SER A 102 15.72 -10.60 0.57
CA SER A 102 15.21 -9.26 0.31
C SER A 102 13.71 -9.29 0.00
N CYS A 103 13.06 -8.14 0.11
CA CYS A 103 11.64 -8.00 -0.13
C CYS A 103 11.31 -6.87 -1.09
N GLU A 104 10.38 -7.17 -2.01
CA GLU A 104 9.53 -6.18 -2.65
C GLU A 104 8.16 -6.23 -1.96
N ILE A 105 7.67 -5.08 -1.49
CA ILE A 105 6.38 -4.98 -0.81
C ILE A 105 5.40 -4.31 -1.76
N TYR A 106 4.32 -5.01 -2.08
CA TYR A 106 3.21 -4.54 -2.88
C TYR A 106 1.99 -4.45 -1.99
N THR A 107 1.30 -3.32 -2.01
CA THR A 107 0.11 -3.13 -1.20
C THR A 107 -1.04 -2.67 -2.05
N HIS A 108 -2.27 -2.95 -1.62
CA HIS A 108 -3.47 -2.43 -2.27
C HIS A 108 -4.33 -1.68 -1.27
N SER A 109 -4.97 -0.58 -1.69
CA SER A 109 -5.97 0.12 -0.87
C SER A 109 -5.42 0.49 0.52
N THR A 110 -6.12 0.14 1.60
CA THR A 110 -5.67 0.32 3.00
C THR A 110 -4.32 -0.32 3.31
N GLY A 111 -3.87 -1.34 2.59
CA GLY A 111 -2.52 -1.89 2.75
C GLY A 111 -1.43 -0.83 2.51
N GLY A 112 -1.72 0.17 1.67
CA GLY A 112 -0.88 1.34 1.46
C GLY A 112 -0.69 2.17 2.72
N LEU A 113 -1.78 2.43 3.44
CA LEU A 113 -1.73 3.08 4.76
C LEU A 113 -0.95 2.25 5.76
N VAL A 114 -1.19 0.93 5.81
CA VAL A 114 -0.51 0.01 6.73
C VAL A 114 1.01 0.07 6.54
N ALA A 115 1.48 -0.06 5.29
CA ALA A 115 2.92 -0.02 5.00
C ALA A 115 3.54 1.34 5.22
N ALA A 116 2.89 2.42 4.76
CA ALA A 116 3.41 3.78 4.93
C ALA A 116 3.51 4.15 6.42
N ALA A 117 2.49 3.81 7.22
CA ALA A 117 2.49 4.02 8.66
C ALA A 117 3.55 3.16 9.36
N TYR A 118 3.66 1.87 9.01
CA TYR A 118 4.64 0.97 9.60
C TYR A 118 6.05 1.53 9.46
N PHE A 119 6.46 1.92 8.25
CA PHE A 119 7.79 2.45 7.99
C PHE A 119 7.96 3.93 8.36
N GLY A 120 6.88 4.69 8.51
CA GLY A 120 6.94 6.08 8.98
C GLY A 120 6.99 6.21 10.51
N GLN A 121 6.45 5.24 11.24
CA GLN A 121 6.48 5.19 12.69
C GLN A 121 7.61 4.30 13.24
N ASN A 122 8.07 3.32 12.44
CA ASN A 122 9.08 2.36 12.86
C ASN A 122 10.26 2.35 11.89
N ASN A 123 11.46 2.15 12.44
CA ASN A 123 12.66 1.92 11.64
C ASN A 123 13.19 0.51 11.89
N PRO A 124 12.58 -0.54 11.30
CA PRO A 124 13.03 -1.90 11.52
C PRO A 124 14.46 -2.08 10.99
N SER A 125 15.39 -2.40 11.88
CA SER A 125 16.80 -2.68 11.55
C SER A 125 16.98 -4.09 10.96
N GLY A 126 18.02 -4.27 10.15
CA GLY A 126 18.39 -5.58 9.60
C GLY A 126 17.41 -6.14 8.57
N VAL A 127 16.60 -5.28 7.93
CA VAL A 127 15.68 -5.66 6.87
C VAL A 127 16.17 -5.15 5.52
N ASN A 128 16.09 -5.99 4.50
CA ASN A 128 16.49 -5.68 3.13
C ASN A 128 15.22 -5.48 2.29
N ILE A 129 14.84 -4.23 2.06
CA ILE A 129 13.66 -3.89 1.26
C ILE A 129 14.14 -3.18 0.00
N SER A 130 13.94 -3.80 -1.16
CA SER A 130 14.34 -3.25 -2.45
C SER A 130 13.27 -2.35 -3.06
N ARG A 131 12.00 -2.59 -2.72
CA ARG A 131 10.87 -1.81 -3.25
C ARG A 131 9.68 -1.82 -2.30
N ILE A 132 8.99 -0.68 -2.23
CA ILE A 132 7.65 -0.59 -1.67
C ILE A 132 6.77 0.10 -2.71
N GLN A 133 5.75 -0.61 -3.19
CA GLN A 133 4.81 -0.10 -4.17
C GLN A 133 3.39 -0.14 -3.63
N LEU A 134 2.74 1.02 -3.60
CA LEU A 134 1.40 1.23 -3.05
C LEU A 134 0.42 1.38 -4.22
N LEU A 135 -0.42 0.37 -4.42
CA LEU A 135 -1.38 0.29 -5.52
C LEU A 135 -2.72 0.85 -5.04
N ALA A 136 -3.21 1.93 -5.67
CA ALA A 136 -4.42 2.63 -5.26
C ALA A 136 -4.46 2.87 -3.73
N SER A 137 -3.42 3.54 -3.23
CA SER A 137 -3.11 3.61 -1.80
C SER A 137 -4.04 4.53 -1.01
N ALA A 138 -4.62 4.03 0.08
CA ALA A 138 -5.38 4.85 1.03
C ALA A 138 -4.49 5.53 2.10
N ALA A 139 -3.19 5.74 1.83
CA ALA A 139 -2.27 6.35 2.79
C ALA A 139 -2.67 7.78 3.19
N GLY A 140 -3.37 8.50 2.31
CA GLY A 140 -3.96 9.82 2.61
C GLY A 140 -5.39 9.79 3.14
N GLY A 141 -5.94 8.59 3.34
CA GLY A 141 -7.31 8.33 3.76
C GLY A 141 -8.32 8.31 2.61
N SER A 142 -9.58 8.11 2.97
CA SER A 142 -10.74 8.09 2.07
C SER A 142 -11.88 8.87 2.70
N GLU A 143 -12.50 9.76 1.93
CA GLU A 143 -13.71 10.46 2.33
C GLU A 143 -14.88 9.50 2.52
N LEU A 144 -14.89 8.34 1.85
CA LEU A 144 -15.89 7.31 2.13
C LEU A 144 -15.83 6.84 3.59
N ALA A 145 -14.64 6.82 4.21
CA ALA A 145 -14.52 6.46 5.62
C ALA A 145 -14.89 7.61 6.58
N ASP A 146 -15.11 8.83 6.07
CA ASP A 146 -15.62 9.98 6.84
C ASP A 146 -17.16 10.01 6.90
N PHE A 147 -17.84 9.30 5.98
CA PHE A 147 -19.30 9.18 6.00
C PHE A 147 -19.76 8.06 6.95
N SER A 148 -20.94 8.24 7.53
CA SER A 148 -21.51 7.22 8.42
C SER A 148 -21.79 5.92 7.66
N THR A 149 -21.48 4.79 8.30
CA THR A 149 -21.74 3.45 7.77
C THR A 149 -23.22 3.25 7.42
N SER A 150 -24.14 3.82 8.19
CA SER A 150 -25.59 3.75 7.90
C SER A 150 -25.98 4.47 6.61
N TYR A 151 -25.33 5.60 6.29
CA TYR A 151 -25.58 6.33 5.05
C TYR A 151 -25.04 5.57 3.83
N LEU A 152 -23.86 4.96 3.98
CA LEU A 152 -23.25 4.14 2.93
C LEU A 152 -24.02 2.83 2.72
N ALA A 153 -24.48 2.18 3.79
CA ALA A 153 -25.36 1.03 3.71
C ALA A 153 -26.70 1.37 3.03
N TRP A 154 -27.27 2.56 3.27
CA TRP A 154 -28.45 3.04 2.54
C TRP A 154 -28.20 3.20 1.03
N LEU A 155 -26.97 3.57 0.64
CA LEU A 155 -26.53 3.63 -0.76
C LEU A 155 -26.12 2.25 -1.33
N GLY A 156 -26.23 1.16 -0.55
CA GLY A 156 -25.89 -0.20 -0.98
C GLY A 156 -24.41 -0.59 -0.80
N PHE A 157 -23.66 0.14 0.02
CA PHE A 157 -22.28 -0.18 0.33
C PHE A 157 -22.16 -0.86 1.70
N ASP A 158 -21.71 -2.11 1.70
CA ASP A 158 -21.35 -2.80 2.94
C ASP A 158 -20.03 -2.23 3.45
N THR A 159 -20.14 -1.31 4.42
CA THR A 159 -18.99 -0.81 5.17
C THR A 159 -18.78 -1.60 6.44
N LEU A 160 -17.53 -1.95 6.72
CA LEU A 160 -17.13 -2.60 7.97
C LEU A 160 -17.45 -1.75 9.21
N GLY A 161 -17.37 -0.42 9.09
CA GLY A 161 -17.37 0.47 10.24
C GLY A 161 -16.19 0.23 11.18
N GLY A 162 -16.26 0.86 12.34
CA GLY A 162 -15.33 0.58 13.44
C GLY A 162 -13.91 1.09 13.22
N ALA A 163 -12.94 0.39 13.83
CA ALA A 163 -11.58 0.90 13.98
C ALA A 163 -10.82 1.05 12.65
N LEU A 164 -11.10 0.21 11.65
CA LEU A 164 -10.47 0.34 10.34
C LEU A 164 -10.93 1.59 9.61
N ASP A 165 -12.25 1.85 9.58
CA ASP A 165 -12.79 3.05 8.94
C ASP A 165 -12.30 4.31 9.68
N GLN A 166 -12.22 4.30 11.01
CA GLN A 166 -11.58 5.38 11.76
C GLN A 166 -10.12 5.61 11.35
N SER A 167 -9.34 4.56 11.14
CA SER A 167 -7.95 4.68 10.69
C SER A 167 -7.82 5.15 9.24
N VAL A 168 -8.76 4.79 8.36
CA VAL A 168 -8.76 5.10 6.93
C VAL A 168 -9.48 6.43 6.62
N SER A 169 -10.23 6.97 7.57
CA SER A 169 -10.77 8.34 7.50
C SER A 169 -9.69 9.34 7.11
N THR A 170 -10.04 10.41 6.41
CA THR A 170 -9.03 11.41 5.97
C THR A 170 -8.26 11.96 7.16
N ASN A 171 -8.95 12.21 8.28
CA ASN A 171 -8.35 12.64 9.52
C ASN A 171 -7.46 11.56 10.15
N GLY A 172 -7.96 10.32 10.28
CA GLY A 172 -7.22 9.21 10.88
C GLY A 172 -5.94 8.88 10.14
N ALA A 173 -6.01 8.78 8.81
CA ALA A 173 -4.86 8.46 7.98
C ALA A 173 -3.80 9.56 8.02
N ARG A 174 -4.21 10.83 7.93
CA ARG A 174 -3.32 12.00 7.87
C ARG A 174 -2.68 12.35 9.22
N LEU A 175 -3.39 12.14 10.32
CA LEU A 175 -2.87 12.39 11.66
C LEU A 175 -2.16 11.17 12.27
N GLY A 176 -2.37 9.97 11.72
CA GLY A 176 -1.83 8.75 12.31
C GLY A 176 -0.30 8.66 12.22
N PHE A 177 0.35 9.29 11.25
CA PHE A 177 1.81 9.33 11.16
C PHE A 177 2.30 10.54 10.34
N ASN A 178 3.60 10.84 10.42
CA ASN A 178 4.21 11.84 9.54
C ASN A 178 4.54 11.21 8.18
N HIS A 179 3.76 11.50 7.15
CA HIS A 179 3.96 10.97 5.79
C HIS A 179 5.28 11.39 5.13
N ASN A 180 5.95 12.43 5.62
CA ASN A 180 7.28 12.80 5.15
C ASN A 180 8.40 11.98 5.81
N ASN A 181 8.06 11.17 6.83
CA ASN A 181 8.99 10.21 7.41
C ASN A 181 8.77 8.84 6.76
N SER A 182 9.78 8.33 6.06
CA SER A 182 9.82 6.97 5.51
C SER A 182 11.01 6.15 6.01
N ASN A 183 11.81 6.73 6.92
CA ASN A 183 13.08 6.15 7.37
C ASN A 183 13.99 5.75 6.19
N GLY A 184 14.13 6.65 5.20
CA GLY A 184 14.99 6.46 4.02
C GLY A 184 14.38 5.64 2.88
N ARG A 185 13.10 5.29 2.97
CA ARG A 185 12.40 4.49 1.95
C ARG A 185 11.68 5.37 0.94
N THR A 186 11.55 4.88 -0.29
CA THR A 186 10.72 5.50 -1.33
C THR A 186 9.46 4.66 -1.52
N TYR A 187 8.30 5.31 -1.59
CA TYR A 187 7.02 4.69 -1.89
C TYR A 187 6.66 4.95 -3.35
N TYR A 188 6.67 3.90 -4.15
CA TYR A 188 6.24 3.96 -5.54
C TYR A 188 4.73 3.82 -5.61
N THR A 189 4.00 4.72 -6.25
CA THR A 189 2.54 4.68 -6.27
C THR A 189 1.98 4.47 -7.66
N THR A 190 0.91 3.68 -7.71
CA THR A 190 0.04 3.61 -8.88
C THR A 190 -1.34 4.12 -8.51
N SER A 191 -1.95 4.84 -9.43
CA SER A 191 -3.25 5.50 -9.24
C SER A 191 -4.18 5.11 -10.38
N GLY A 192 -5.47 5.01 -10.11
CA GLY A 192 -6.53 4.94 -11.11
C GLY A 192 -7.36 6.23 -11.12
N GLU A 193 -8.06 6.49 -12.21
CA GLU A 193 -9.10 7.55 -12.28
C GLU A 193 -10.43 6.98 -12.79
N GLY A 194 -10.54 5.65 -12.87
CA GLY A 194 -11.76 4.95 -13.25
C GLY A 194 -12.59 4.63 -12.02
N SER A 195 -13.90 4.59 -12.16
CA SER A 195 -14.79 4.35 -11.04
C SER A 195 -15.10 2.86 -10.86
N ASP A 196 -14.93 2.35 -9.65
CA ASP A 196 -15.64 1.15 -9.19
C ASP A 196 -17.07 1.50 -8.74
N TYR A 197 -17.96 0.50 -8.70
CA TYR A 197 -19.37 0.67 -8.26
C TYR A 197 -20.22 1.60 -9.13
N LEU A 198 -20.09 1.58 -10.46
CA LEU A 198 -20.97 2.34 -11.37
C LEU A 198 -21.03 3.86 -11.08
N ASN A 199 -19.97 4.46 -10.52
CA ASN A 199 -19.91 5.88 -10.12
C ASN A 199 -20.83 6.28 -8.95
N VAL A 200 -21.40 5.33 -8.20
CA VAL A 200 -22.31 5.69 -7.09
C VAL A 200 -21.59 6.28 -5.87
N THR A 201 -20.28 6.05 -5.73
CA THR A 201 -19.43 6.64 -4.69
C THR A 201 -18.83 7.98 -5.07
N SER A 202 -18.62 8.25 -6.37
CA SER A 202 -17.92 9.45 -6.84
C SER A 202 -18.53 10.77 -6.34
N PRO A 203 -19.86 10.94 -6.14
CA PRO A 203 -20.41 12.15 -5.53
C PRO A 203 -19.96 12.42 -4.08
N LEU A 204 -19.45 11.40 -3.38
CA LEU A 204 -18.93 11.49 -2.01
C LEU A 204 -17.42 11.75 -1.99
N LEU A 205 -16.75 11.60 -3.14
CA LEU A 205 -15.32 11.76 -3.30
C LEU A 205 -15.05 13.12 -3.97
N PRO A 206 -14.23 13.98 -3.37
CA PRO A 206 -13.98 15.29 -3.96
C PRO A 206 -13.04 15.16 -5.17
N GLY A 207 -13.39 15.81 -6.28
CA GLY A 207 -12.54 15.91 -7.46
C GLY A 207 -12.49 14.64 -8.30
N LYS A 208 -11.29 14.24 -8.75
CA LYS A 208 -11.08 12.97 -9.43
C LYS A 208 -10.93 11.84 -8.42
N ASP A 209 -11.40 10.65 -8.75
CA ASP A 209 -11.38 9.48 -7.88
C ASP A 209 -11.23 8.18 -8.66
N ASP A 210 -10.93 7.09 -7.95
CA ASP A 210 -10.93 5.73 -8.48
C ASP A 210 -12.17 4.90 -8.07
N GLY A 211 -13.24 5.58 -7.63
CA GLY A 211 -14.44 4.97 -7.03
C GLY A 211 -14.31 4.62 -5.55
N VAL A 212 -13.13 4.69 -4.93
CA VAL A 212 -12.94 4.44 -3.48
C VAL A 212 -12.12 5.54 -2.80
N LEU A 213 -11.18 6.12 -3.51
CA LEU A 213 -10.24 7.11 -3.00
C LEU A 213 -10.25 8.34 -3.91
N ALA A 214 -10.35 9.52 -3.30
CA ALA A 214 -10.14 10.77 -4.01
C ALA A 214 -8.65 10.98 -4.35
N ASN A 215 -8.40 11.83 -5.35
CA ASN A 215 -7.06 11.96 -5.93
C ASN A 215 -6.00 12.50 -4.96
N HIS A 216 -6.39 13.18 -3.87
CA HIS A 216 -5.39 13.57 -2.86
C HIS A 216 -4.69 12.36 -2.25
N SER A 217 -5.41 11.25 -2.04
CA SER A 217 -4.86 10.03 -1.48
C SER A 217 -4.04 9.27 -2.54
N LEU A 218 -4.61 9.12 -3.73
CA LEU A 218 -3.98 8.45 -4.88
C LEU A 218 -2.69 9.12 -5.33
N CYS A 219 -2.73 10.45 -5.44
CA CYS A 219 -1.60 11.27 -5.85
C CYS A 219 -0.67 11.64 -4.70
N ASN A 220 -0.99 11.25 -3.46
CA ASN A 220 -0.18 11.49 -2.26
C ASN A 220 -0.01 12.99 -1.97
N ILE A 221 -1.06 13.79 -2.24
CA ILE A 221 -1.12 15.23 -2.03
C ILE A 221 -1.35 15.51 -0.55
N ASN A 222 -0.55 16.40 0.00
CA ASN A 222 -0.55 16.71 1.43
C ASN A 222 -1.74 17.58 1.88
N GLN A 223 -2.65 17.96 0.97
CA GLN A 223 -3.83 18.80 1.21
C GLN A 223 -5.07 18.19 0.55
N VAL A 224 -6.19 18.15 1.29
CA VAL A 224 -7.46 17.54 0.84
C VAL A 224 -8.27 18.46 -0.09
N ALA A 225 -8.12 19.79 0.03
CA ALA A 225 -8.90 20.77 -0.74
C ALA A 225 -8.52 20.89 -2.25
N ASP A 226 -7.69 19.96 -2.72
CA ASP A 226 -6.73 20.14 -3.81
C ASP A 226 -6.71 18.88 -4.71
N VAL A 227 -7.88 18.55 -5.26
CA VAL A 227 -8.24 17.21 -5.78
C VAL A 227 -8.69 17.16 -7.25
N GLY A 228 -8.73 18.31 -7.93
CA GLY A 228 -9.13 18.40 -9.35
C GLY A 228 -8.05 17.94 -10.35
N VAL A 229 -6.89 17.52 -9.86
CA VAL A 229 -5.71 17.20 -10.68
C VAL A 229 -5.51 15.71 -10.82
N SER A 230 -5.08 15.29 -12.01
CA SER A 230 -4.55 13.97 -12.28
C SER A 230 -3.19 13.71 -11.64
N CYS A 231 -2.91 12.46 -11.27
CA CYS A 231 -1.59 12.10 -10.71
C CYS A 231 -0.50 12.10 -11.78
N SER A 232 0.28 13.17 -11.90
CA SER A 232 1.45 13.14 -12.80
C SER A 232 2.49 12.12 -12.33
N ARG A 233 3.19 11.47 -13.27
CA ARG A 233 4.34 10.62 -12.92
C ARG A 233 5.46 11.46 -12.30
N GLY A 234 6.22 10.88 -11.37
CA GLY A 234 7.37 11.53 -10.76
C GLY A 234 7.16 11.97 -9.30
N ASN A 235 8.03 12.87 -8.84
CA ASN A 235 7.96 13.53 -7.54
C ASN A 235 7.60 15.02 -7.69
N GLY A 236 7.37 15.70 -6.56
CA GLY A 236 7.65 17.14 -6.49
C GLY A 236 6.44 18.08 -6.51
N ARG A 237 5.64 18.15 -7.58
CA ARG A 237 4.55 19.14 -7.65
C ARG A 237 3.58 18.83 -8.79
N LEU A 238 2.28 18.89 -8.52
CA LEU A 238 1.25 18.88 -9.56
C LEU A 238 0.84 20.31 -9.86
N THR A 239 0.54 20.59 -11.14
CA THR A 239 0.09 21.91 -11.57
C THR A 239 -1.32 21.78 -12.15
N GLU A 240 -2.24 22.59 -11.63
CA GLU A 240 -3.60 22.74 -12.15
C GLU A 240 -3.71 24.10 -12.83
N SER A 241 -4.12 24.10 -14.10
CA SER A 241 -4.45 25.34 -14.82
C SER A 241 -5.96 25.59 -14.75
N TYR A 242 -6.37 26.82 -14.46
CA TYR A 242 -7.78 27.21 -14.49
C TYR A 242 -7.98 28.60 -15.10
N ALA A 243 -9.15 28.83 -15.67
CA ALA A 243 -9.50 30.11 -16.27
C ALA A 243 -9.83 31.14 -15.17
N CYS A 244 -9.24 32.32 -15.26
CA CYS A 244 -9.31 33.37 -14.24
C CYS A 244 -9.30 34.77 -14.86
N GLY A 245 -9.45 35.81 -14.04
CA GLY A 245 -9.47 37.21 -14.49
C GLY A 245 -10.82 37.65 -15.07
N PHE A 246 -10.87 38.87 -15.63
CA PHE A 246 -12.08 39.42 -16.22
C PHE A 246 -12.55 38.55 -17.40
N LEU A 247 -13.80 38.08 -17.32
CA LEU A 247 -14.40 37.14 -18.28
C LEU A 247 -13.60 35.82 -18.46
N TRP A 248 -12.81 35.41 -17.46
CA TRP A 248 -12.00 34.17 -17.49
C TRP A 248 -10.97 34.12 -18.63
N LEU A 249 -10.51 35.27 -19.12
CA LEU A 249 -9.60 35.39 -20.26
C LEU A 249 -8.12 35.10 -19.93
N SER A 250 -7.79 34.90 -18.65
CA SER A 250 -6.42 34.57 -18.20
C SER A 250 -6.32 33.11 -17.76
N THR A 251 -5.12 32.53 -17.86
CA THR A 251 -4.80 31.23 -17.26
C THR A 251 -4.06 31.44 -15.95
N CYS A 252 -4.63 30.95 -14.85
CA CYS A 252 -4.00 30.90 -13.55
C CYS A 252 -3.55 29.47 -13.24
N TYR A 253 -2.62 29.35 -12.29
CA TYR A 253 -2.08 28.06 -11.88
C TYR A 253 -2.21 27.87 -10.37
N LYS A 254 -2.63 26.67 -9.97
CA LYS A 254 -2.60 26.17 -8.60
C LYS A 254 -1.59 25.04 -8.51
N TYR A 255 -0.83 25.00 -7.42
CA TYR A 255 0.24 24.02 -7.22
C TYR A 255 -0.10 23.12 -6.06
N HIS A 256 -0.03 21.81 -6.29
CA HIS A 256 -0.30 20.78 -5.30
C HIS A 256 1.00 20.08 -4.93
N TYR A 257 1.25 19.89 -3.64
CA TYR A 257 2.49 19.32 -3.15
C TYR A 257 2.28 17.90 -2.62
N ARG A 258 3.20 17.01 -2.99
CA ARG A 258 3.19 15.63 -2.52
C ARG A 258 3.96 15.49 -1.20
N TRP A 259 3.64 14.46 -0.44
CA TRP A 259 4.56 13.99 0.60
C TRP A 259 5.88 13.54 -0.02
N THR A 260 6.98 13.87 0.63
CA THR A 260 8.32 13.77 0.05
C THR A 260 8.75 12.36 -0.38
N PRO A 261 8.43 11.25 0.32
CA PRO A 261 8.93 9.94 -0.07
C PRO A 261 8.12 9.27 -1.18
N TYR A 262 7.05 9.90 -1.68
CA TYR A 262 6.12 9.29 -2.64
C TYR A 262 6.47 9.65 -4.08
N TYR A 263 6.45 8.63 -4.94
CA TYR A 263 6.80 8.74 -6.35
C TYR A 263 5.78 7.98 -7.21
N THR A 264 5.01 8.70 -8.03
CA THR A 264 4.01 8.05 -8.90
C THR A 264 4.71 7.42 -10.11
N VAL A 265 4.60 6.10 -10.23
CA VAL A 265 5.18 5.33 -11.35
C VAL A 265 4.16 5.05 -12.45
N TYR A 266 2.88 5.05 -12.12
CA TYR A 266 1.80 4.82 -13.08
C TYR A 266 0.53 5.58 -12.69
N GLN A 267 -0.16 6.06 -13.72
CA GLN A 267 -1.47 6.69 -13.61
C GLN A 267 -2.37 6.02 -14.65
N GLY A 268 -3.36 5.29 -14.17
CA GLY A 268 -4.48 4.80 -14.95
C GLY A 268 -5.44 5.94 -15.30
N GLY A 269 -6.05 5.87 -16.48
CA GLY A 269 -7.07 6.82 -16.91
C GLY A 269 -8.45 6.46 -16.35
N GLY A 270 -9.49 7.08 -16.91
CA GLY A 270 -10.90 6.89 -16.50
C GLY A 270 -11.48 5.48 -16.68
N SER A 271 -10.73 4.55 -17.24
CA SER A 271 -11.11 3.13 -17.38
C SER A 271 -10.33 2.20 -16.45
N HIS A 272 -9.50 2.73 -15.56
CA HIS A 272 -8.64 1.98 -14.66
C HIS A 272 -9.09 2.23 -13.23
N SER A 273 -9.82 1.28 -12.66
CA SER A 273 -10.47 1.44 -11.37
C SER A 273 -9.58 1.14 -10.18
N HIS A 274 -10.10 1.33 -8.97
CA HIS A 274 -9.43 0.92 -7.73
C HIS A 274 -9.03 -0.56 -7.80
N SER A 275 -9.96 -1.45 -8.16
CA SER A 275 -9.69 -2.89 -8.26
C SER A 275 -8.65 -3.25 -9.34
N ASP A 276 -8.64 -2.56 -10.48
CA ASP A 276 -7.67 -2.80 -11.56
C ASP A 276 -6.23 -2.58 -11.10
N ALA A 277 -6.02 -1.67 -10.14
CA ALA A 277 -4.70 -1.38 -9.59
C ALA A 277 -4.05 -2.60 -8.91
N LYS A 278 -4.81 -3.65 -8.52
CA LYS A 278 -4.24 -4.90 -8.00
C LYS A 278 -3.26 -5.57 -8.96
N ALA A 279 -3.37 -5.32 -10.27
CA ALA A 279 -2.49 -5.88 -11.30
C ALA A 279 -1.26 -5.00 -11.60
N ASP A 280 -1.13 -3.81 -10.99
CA ASP A 280 -0.09 -2.83 -11.35
C ASP A 280 1.28 -3.09 -10.70
N TYR A 281 1.48 -4.20 -9.98
CA TYR A 281 2.73 -4.52 -9.28
C TYR A 281 3.98 -4.57 -10.19
N ASN A 282 3.79 -4.76 -11.50
CA ASN A 282 4.87 -4.74 -12.50
C ASN A 282 5.19 -3.33 -13.07
N ARG A 283 4.41 -2.30 -12.73
CA ARG A 283 4.66 -0.92 -13.19
C ARG A 283 5.92 -0.33 -12.52
N ARG A 284 6.69 0.47 -13.27
CA ARG A 284 7.96 1.07 -12.85
C ARG A 284 8.06 2.52 -13.32
#